data_AF-A0A7C1FNF8-F1
#
_entry.id   AF-A0A7C1FNF8-F1
#
_cell.length_a   1.000
_cell.length_b   1.000
_cell.length_c   1.000
_cell.angle_alpha   90.00
_cell.angle_beta   90.00
_cell.angle_gamma   90.00
#
_symmetry.space_group_name_H-M   'P 1'
#
loop_
_entity.id
_entity.type
_entity.pdbx_description
1 polymer ?
#
loop_
_entity_poly.entity_id
_entity_poly.type
_entity_poly.pdbx_seq_one_letter_code
_entity_poly.pdbx_strand_id
1 'polypeptide(L)'
;MNKRTEFVVLTALVVLTRVGDGITTYLVTPDLAREMNPLAAGGWWTLILSAAAVLALSIWLNYQQLFRPIDNFPNTAGQSYLEFKRHYFDPKHNKVLEIHLGRVIAYIFGFIMPRTLILWSVLLIVNNIMTLAEVTWYVELKKQYPIWILFYAALPLLALVFLELLQRRDYDRYQSQRTVVL
;
A
#
# COMPACT_ATOMS: atom_id res chain seq x y z
N MET A 1 -18.56 -4.92 0.72
CA MET A 1 -18.72 -3.53 1.23
C MET A 1 -19.07 -2.61 0.06
N ASN A 2 -19.91 -1.59 0.25
CA ASN A 2 -20.16 -0.60 -0.80
C ASN A 2 -18.87 0.22 -1.04
N LYS A 3 -18.56 0.51 -2.31
CA LYS A 3 -17.41 1.34 -2.74
C LYS A 3 -17.27 2.65 -1.97
N ARG A 4 -18.39 3.32 -1.64
CA ARG A 4 -18.36 4.57 -0.85
C ARG A 4 -17.83 4.34 0.57
N THR A 5 -18.34 3.31 1.25
CA THR A 5 -17.87 2.93 2.58
C THR A 5 -16.41 2.50 2.54
N GLU A 6 -16.01 1.71 1.53
CA GLU A 6 -14.61 1.30 1.36
C GLU A 6 -13.68 2.50 1.22
N PHE A 7 -14.06 3.46 0.36
CA PHE A 7 -13.28 4.67 0.15
C PHE A 7 -13.13 5.49 1.44
N VAL A 8 -14.24 5.73 2.15
CA VAL A 8 -14.23 6.51 3.39
C VAL A 8 -13.41 5.83 4.47
N VAL A 9 -13.59 4.52 4.67
CA VAL A 9 -12.87 3.76 5.70
C VAL A 9 -11.37 3.72 5.40
N LEU A 10 -10.96 3.38 4.18
CA LEU A 10 -9.54 3.33 3.82
C LEU A 10 -8.89 4.72 3.90
N THR A 11 -9.60 5.76 3.46
CA THR A 11 -9.11 7.15 3.56
C THR A 11 -8.95 7.58 5.02
N ALA A 12 -9.95 7.30 5.87
CA ALA A 12 -9.88 7.63 7.28
C ALA A 12 -8.74 6.87 7.96
N LEU A 13 -8.60 5.58 7.70
CA LEU A 13 -7.53 4.76 8.26
C LEU A 13 -6.15 5.27 7.85
N VAL A 14 -5.90 5.51 6.55
CA VAL A 14 -4.58 5.97 6.11
C VAL A 14 -4.23 7.34 6.68
N VAL A 15 -5.21 8.26 6.77
CA VAL A 15 -4.99 9.58 7.41
C VAL A 15 -4.65 9.40 8.89
N LEU A 16 -5.48 8.66 9.64
CA LEU A 16 -5.30 8.48 11.08
C LEU A 16 -3.97 7.80 11.39
N THR A 17 -3.60 6.75 10.67
CA THR A 17 -2.32 6.06 10.90
C THR A 17 -1.13 6.90 10.47
N ARG A 18 -1.24 7.72 9.42
CA ARG A 18 -0.16 8.64 9.02
C ARG A 18 0.07 9.75 10.04
N VAL A 19 -1.01 10.32 10.58
CA VAL A 19 -0.95 11.32 11.64
C VAL A 19 -0.40 10.69 12.93
N GLY A 20 -0.90 9.51 13.31
CA GLY A 20 -0.41 8.78 14.47
C GLY A 20 1.08 8.48 14.38
N ASP A 21 1.56 8.02 13.22
CA ASP A 21 2.99 7.80 13.00
C ASP A 21 3.80 9.08 13.20
N GLY A 22 3.40 10.18 12.55
CA GLY A 22 4.07 11.48 12.72
C GLY A 22 4.11 11.97 14.18
N ILE A 23 3.00 11.82 14.92
CA ILE A 23 2.95 12.15 16.35
C ILE A 23 3.93 11.29 17.14
N THR A 24 3.91 9.97 16.95
CA THR A 24 4.79 9.07 17.70
C THR A 24 6.27 9.26 17.36
N THR A 25 6.61 9.57 16.09
CA THR A 25 7.97 9.94 15.70
C THR A 25 8.39 11.23 16.40
N TYR A 26 7.53 12.24 16.47
CA TYR A 26 7.84 13.50 17.16
C TYR A 26 8.12 13.28 18.66
N LEU A 27 7.37 12.39 19.31
CA LEU A 27 7.60 12.05 20.72
C LEU A 27 8.92 11.31 20.95
N VAL A 28 9.37 10.49 19.99
CA VAL A 28 10.62 9.70 20.12
C VAL A 28 11.86 10.49 19.72
N THR A 29 11.79 11.33 18.68
CA THR A 29 12.92 12.11 18.16
C THR A 29 12.44 13.48 17.66
N PRO A 30 12.13 14.42 18.57
CA PRO A 30 11.61 15.75 18.20
C PRO A 30 12.61 16.58 17.38
N ASP A 31 13.90 16.30 17.51
CA ASP A 31 15.00 16.90 16.76
C ASP A 31 15.38 16.12 15.48
N LEU A 32 14.72 14.98 15.23
CA LEU A 32 14.99 14.03 14.15
C LEU A 32 16.39 13.40 14.17
N ALA A 33 17.19 13.59 15.23
CA ALA A 33 18.57 13.12 15.29
C ALA A 33 18.69 11.58 15.21
N ARG A 34 17.62 10.86 15.54
CA ARG A 34 17.56 9.39 15.52
C ARG A 34 16.63 8.85 14.43
N GLU A 35 16.09 9.73 13.58
CA GLU A 35 15.21 9.34 12.49
C GLU A 35 16.02 8.73 11.34
N MET A 36 15.61 7.53 10.90
CA MET A 36 16.32 6.79 9.86
C MET A 36 15.83 7.14 8.45
N ASN A 37 14.67 7.77 8.33
CA ASN A 37 14.18 8.25 7.05
C ASN A 37 15.19 9.26 6.45
N PRO A 38 15.74 9.00 5.24
CA PRO A 38 16.70 9.91 4.61
C PRO A 38 16.19 11.35 4.44
N LEU A 39 14.87 11.53 4.35
CA LEU A 39 14.22 12.83 4.25
C LEU A 39 14.33 13.67 5.53
N ALA A 40 14.66 13.06 6.66
CA ALA A 40 14.84 13.74 7.94
C ALA A 40 16.01 14.73 7.93
N ALA A 41 16.98 14.56 7.02
CA ALA A 41 18.06 15.53 6.80
C ALA A 41 17.54 16.92 6.36
N GLY A 42 16.33 16.99 5.77
CA GLY A 42 15.64 18.24 5.45
C GLY A 42 14.77 18.80 6.59
N GLY A 43 14.76 18.14 7.75
CA GLY A 43 13.95 18.50 8.90
C GLY A 43 12.48 18.12 8.78
N TRP A 44 11.69 18.56 9.76
CA TRP A 44 10.25 18.24 9.85
C TRP A 44 9.46 18.71 8.64
N TRP A 45 9.84 19.85 8.06
CA TRP A 45 9.11 20.40 6.91
C TRP A 45 9.17 19.46 5.71
N THR A 46 10.35 18.93 5.40
CA THR A 46 10.52 17.94 4.32
C THR A 46 9.71 16.68 4.60
N LEU A 47 9.76 16.15 5.83
CA LEU A 47 8.99 14.97 6.21
C LEU A 47 7.47 15.18 6.07
N ILE A 48 6.97 16.32 6.55
CA ILE A 48 5.53 16.66 6.48
C ILE A 48 5.08 16.82 5.03
N LEU A 49 5.83 17.56 4.21
CA LEU A 49 5.48 17.77 2.80
C LEU A 49 5.50 16.46 2.01
N SER A 50 6.53 15.63 2.20
CA SER A 50 6.61 14.33 1.54
C SER A 50 5.48 13.39 2.00
N ALA A 51 5.17 13.35 3.30
CA ALA A 51 4.06 12.57 3.81
C ALA A 51 2.71 13.05 3.26
N ALA A 52 2.50 14.37 3.16
CA ALA A 52 1.30 14.96 2.59
C ALA A 52 1.15 14.61 1.10
N ALA A 53 2.23 14.67 0.33
CA ALA A 53 2.22 14.30 -1.09
C ALA A 53 1.90 12.81 -1.29
N VAL A 54 2.53 11.92 -0.53
CA VAL A 54 2.27 10.47 -0.55
C VAL A 54 0.83 10.16 -0.13
N LEU A 55 0.32 10.84 0.90
CA LEU A 55 -1.06 10.70 1.36
C LEU A 55 -2.06 11.15 0.30
N ALA A 56 -1.85 12.32 -0.31
CA ALA A 56 -2.70 12.84 -1.37
C ALA A 56 -2.73 11.88 -2.59
N LEU A 57 -1.56 11.37 -2.98
CA LEU A 57 -1.44 10.37 -4.04
C LEU A 57 -2.20 9.08 -3.69
N SER A 58 -2.06 8.57 -2.46
CA SER A 58 -2.75 7.37 -2.01
C SER A 58 -4.27 7.52 -2.03
N ILE A 59 -4.79 8.66 -1.57
CA ILE A 59 -6.24 8.96 -1.58
C ILE A 59 -6.75 9.06 -3.02
N TRP A 60 -6.02 9.76 -3.89
CA TRP A 60 -6.38 9.87 -5.31
C TRP A 60 -6.39 8.50 -6.01
N LEU A 61 -5.38 7.67 -5.78
CA LEU A 61 -5.32 6.31 -6.35
C LEU A 61 -6.45 5.42 -5.84
N ASN A 62 -6.75 5.47 -4.53
CA ASN A 62 -7.89 4.75 -3.95
C ASN A 62 -9.22 5.16 -4.62
N TYR A 63 -9.39 6.46 -4.90
CA TYR A 63 -10.54 6.95 -5.65
C TYR A 63 -10.58 6.39 -7.08
N GLN A 64 -9.46 6.40 -7.80
CA GLN A 64 -9.39 5.84 -9.16
C GLN A 64 -9.77 4.35 -9.15
N GLN A 65 -9.22 3.56 -8.22
CA GLN A 65 -9.44 2.12 -8.14
C GLN A 65 -10.91 1.76 -7.88
N LEU A 66 -11.60 2.50 -7.02
CA LEU A 66 -12.99 2.18 -6.63
C LEU A 66 -14.02 2.73 -7.62
N PHE A 67 -13.85 3.97 -8.06
CA PHE A 67 -14.88 4.70 -8.82
C PHE A 67 -14.60 4.75 -10.32
N ARG A 68 -13.36 4.45 -10.76
CA ARG A 68 -12.99 4.37 -12.18
C ARG A 68 -12.23 3.07 -12.49
N PRO A 69 -12.76 1.90 -12.08
CA PRO A 69 -12.08 0.63 -12.28
C PRO A 69 -11.85 0.34 -13.76
N ILE A 70 -10.82 -0.46 -14.04
CA ILE A 70 -10.50 -0.96 -15.37
C ILE A 70 -10.31 -2.47 -15.29
N ASP A 71 -10.95 -3.19 -16.21
CA ASP A 71 -10.85 -4.65 -16.27
C ASP A 71 -9.66 -5.00 -17.18
N ASN A 72 -8.56 -5.38 -16.55
CA ASN A 72 -7.33 -5.81 -17.21
C ASN A 72 -7.35 -7.34 -17.45
N PHE A 73 -8.47 -7.83 -17.97
CA PHE A 73 -8.75 -9.26 -18.06
C PHE A 73 -8.43 -9.83 -19.45
N PRO A 74 -8.07 -11.12 -19.55
CA PRO A 74 -7.92 -11.77 -20.83
C PRO A 74 -9.23 -11.88 -21.61
N ASN A 75 -9.13 -11.81 -22.94
CA ASN A 75 -10.30 -11.99 -23.83
C ASN A 75 -10.69 -13.47 -24.03
N THR A 76 -9.74 -14.40 -23.86
CA THR A 76 -10.01 -15.84 -23.96
C THR A 76 -10.63 -16.35 -22.66
N ALA A 77 -11.57 -17.29 -22.78
CA ALA A 77 -12.27 -17.88 -21.63
C ALA A 77 -11.50 -19.07 -21.04
N GLY A 78 -11.81 -19.42 -19.78
CA GLY A 78 -11.34 -20.66 -19.16
C GLY A 78 -9.87 -20.68 -18.76
N GLN A 79 -9.21 -19.51 -18.69
CA GLN A 79 -7.82 -19.45 -18.25
C GLN A 79 -7.68 -19.90 -16.79
N SER A 80 -6.61 -20.65 -16.51
CA SER A 80 -6.16 -20.92 -15.16
C SER A 80 -5.70 -19.62 -14.47
N TYR A 81 -5.67 -19.62 -13.13
CA TYR A 81 -5.18 -18.48 -12.37
C TYR A 81 -3.74 -18.08 -12.75
N LEU A 82 -2.87 -19.05 -13.05
CA LEU A 82 -1.49 -18.78 -13.45
C LEU A 82 -1.41 -18.07 -14.81
N GLU A 83 -2.22 -18.47 -15.78
CA GLU A 83 -2.30 -17.83 -17.09
C GLU A 83 -2.86 -16.40 -16.97
N PHE A 84 -3.89 -16.22 -16.14
CA PHE A 84 -4.44 -14.91 -15.82
C PHE A 84 -3.37 -13.96 -15.23
N LYS A 85 -2.57 -14.44 -14.27
CA LYS A 85 -1.47 -13.67 -13.68
C LYS A 85 -0.43 -13.24 -14.71
N ARG A 86 -0.05 -14.15 -15.63
CA ARG A 86 0.90 -13.85 -16.70
C ARG A 86 0.35 -12.77 -17.63
N HIS A 87 -0.93 -12.85 -18.00
CA HIS A 87 -1.60 -11.84 -18.82
C HIS A 87 -1.64 -10.45 -18.16
N TYR A 88 -1.75 -10.40 -16.84
CA TYR A 88 -1.94 -9.16 -16.07
C TYR A 88 -0.82 -8.13 -16.28
N PHE A 89 0.41 -8.58 -16.56
CA PHE A 89 1.59 -7.73 -16.79
C PHE A 89 2.28 -7.99 -18.13
N ASP A 90 1.58 -8.56 -19.11
CA ASP A 90 2.13 -8.85 -20.44
C ASP A 90 1.63 -7.84 -21.49
N PRO A 91 2.34 -6.71 -21.74
CA PRO A 91 1.87 -5.68 -22.66
C PRO A 91 1.80 -6.14 -24.11
N LYS A 92 2.48 -7.24 -24.49
CA LYS A 92 2.45 -7.75 -25.87
C LYS A 92 1.13 -8.45 -26.19
N HIS A 93 0.52 -9.07 -25.19
CA HIS A 93 -0.71 -9.86 -25.35
C HIS A 93 -1.91 -9.28 -24.60
N ASN A 94 -1.71 -8.17 -23.88
CA ASN A 94 -2.73 -7.46 -23.15
C ASN A 94 -2.90 -6.03 -23.71
N LYS A 95 -3.83 -5.88 -24.65
CA LYS A 95 -4.14 -4.58 -25.28
C LYS A 95 -4.64 -3.54 -24.27
N VAL A 96 -5.31 -3.96 -23.19
CA VAL A 96 -5.77 -3.02 -22.15
C VAL A 96 -4.57 -2.41 -21.43
N LEU A 97 -3.60 -3.24 -21.03
CA LEU A 97 -2.35 -2.78 -20.44
C LEU A 97 -1.54 -1.90 -21.41
N GLU A 98 -1.46 -2.29 -22.68
CA GLU A 98 -0.75 -1.54 -23.72
C GLU A 98 -1.33 -0.12 -23.91
N ILE A 99 -2.65 -0.01 -24.09
CA ILE A 99 -3.32 1.25 -24.43
C ILE A 99 -3.57 2.11 -23.18
N HIS A 100 -3.81 1.48 -22.03
CA HIS A 100 -4.26 2.16 -20.81
C HIS A 100 -3.31 1.94 -19.61
N LEU A 101 -2.01 1.79 -19.87
CA LEU A 101 -0.98 1.53 -18.86
C LEU A 101 -1.16 2.37 -17.59
N GLY A 102 -1.29 3.70 -17.73
CA GLY A 102 -1.45 4.60 -16.58
C GLY A 102 -2.71 4.33 -15.75
N ARG A 103 -3.82 3.94 -16.38
CA ARG A 103 -5.06 3.58 -15.67
C ARG A 103 -4.94 2.22 -14.99
N VAL A 104 -4.28 1.25 -15.63
CA VAL A 104 -4.02 -0.07 -15.04
C VAL A 104 -3.10 0.08 -13.82
N ILE A 105 -2.02 0.83 -13.94
CA ILE A 105 -1.13 1.17 -12.82
C ILE A 105 -1.92 1.87 -11.72
N ALA A 106 -2.74 2.89 -12.05
CA ALA A 106 -3.53 3.60 -11.05
C ALA A 106 -4.52 2.68 -10.32
N TYR A 107 -5.14 1.74 -11.03
CA TYR A 107 -6.03 0.73 -10.44
C TYR A 107 -5.27 -0.21 -9.49
N ILE A 108 -4.12 -0.72 -9.91
CA ILE A 108 -3.27 -1.63 -9.11
C ILE A 108 -2.77 -0.93 -7.85
N PHE A 109 -2.12 0.22 -8.02
CA PHE A 109 -1.58 0.99 -6.89
C PHE A 109 -2.68 1.56 -6.00
N GLY A 110 -3.86 1.88 -6.54
CA GLY A 110 -5.00 2.29 -5.72
C GLY A 110 -5.54 1.20 -4.81
N PHE A 111 -5.33 -0.08 -5.15
CA PHE A 111 -5.61 -1.17 -4.23
C PHE A 111 -4.47 -1.32 -3.21
N ILE A 112 -3.22 -1.35 -3.67
CA ILE A 112 -2.05 -1.70 -2.87
C ILE A 112 -1.66 -0.59 -1.89
N MET A 113 -1.45 0.63 -2.40
CA MET A 113 -0.83 1.73 -1.67
C MET A 113 -1.53 2.10 -0.35
N PRO A 114 -2.86 2.36 -0.30
CA PRO A 114 -3.50 2.72 0.97
C PRO A 114 -3.36 1.61 2.02
N ARG A 115 -3.47 0.34 1.61
CA ARG A 115 -3.38 -0.81 2.52
C ARG A 115 -1.96 -1.01 3.04
N THR A 116 -0.96 -0.88 2.17
CA THR A 116 0.46 -0.91 2.56
C THR A 116 0.79 0.23 3.52
N LEU A 117 0.35 1.45 3.23
CA LEU A 117 0.62 2.61 4.08
C LEU A 117 -0.02 2.48 5.47
N ILE A 118 -1.25 1.96 5.56
CA ILE A 118 -1.91 1.70 6.84
C ILE A 118 -1.08 0.72 7.67
N LEU A 119 -0.78 -0.47 7.13
CA LEU A 119 -0.07 -1.50 7.89
C LEU A 119 1.36 -1.06 8.25
N TRP A 120 2.07 -0.43 7.32
CA TRP A 120 3.40 0.08 7.58
C TRP A 120 3.40 1.16 8.66
N SER A 121 2.43 2.08 8.64
CA SER A 121 2.31 3.11 9.67
C SER A 121 1.97 2.52 11.04
N VAL A 122 1.13 1.48 11.09
CA VAL A 122 0.86 0.75 12.34
C VAL A 122 2.15 0.12 12.89
N LEU A 123 2.97 -0.49 12.04
CA LEU A 123 4.26 -1.06 12.45
C LEU A 123 5.19 0.01 13.03
N LEU A 124 5.27 1.19 12.40
CA LEU A 124 6.09 2.30 12.87
C LEU A 124 5.56 2.90 14.18
N ILE A 125 4.24 3.10 14.31
CA ILE A 125 3.58 3.52 15.55
C ILE A 125 3.92 2.56 16.69
N VAL A 126 3.80 1.24 16.46
CA VAL A 126 4.12 0.22 17.47
C VAL A 126 5.60 0.29 17.85
N ASN A 127 6.52 0.40 16.88
CA ASN A 127 7.94 0.59 17.14
C ASN A 127 8.21 1.84 18.00
N ASN A 128 7.57 2.96 17.67
CA ASN A 128 7.76 4.22 18.37
C ASN A 128 7.20 4.14 19.80
N ILE A 129 6.01 3.57 19.98
CA ILE A 129 5.39 3.38 21.30
C ILE A 129 6.25 2.45 22.17
N MET A 130 6.70 1.31 21.63
CA MET A 130 7.57 0.39 22.39
C MET A 130 8.91 1.03 22.76
N THR A 131 9.44 1.91 21.90
CA THR A 131 10.65 2.67 22.17
C THR A 131 10.40 3.71 23.27
N LEU A 132 9.29 4.46 23.19
CA LEU A 132 8.90 5.49 24.14
C LEU A 132 8.60 4.92 25.53
N ALA A 133 7.98 3.74 25.58
CA ALA A 133 7.68 3.01 26.81
C ALA A 133 8.88 2.23 27.38
N GLU A 134 10.06 2.36 26.77
CA GLU A 134 11.31 1.71 27.20
C GLU A 134 11.18 0.20 27.43
N VAL A 135 10.40 -0.49 26.57
CA VAL A 135 10.14 -1.92 26.71
C VAL A 135 11.45 -2.71 26.59
N THR A 136 11.90 -3.28 27.70
CA THR A 136 13.30 -3.74 27.88
C THR A 136 13.75 -4.74 26.81
N TRP A 137 12.96 -5.79 26.56
CA TRP A 137 13.30 -6.82 25.56
C TRP A 137 13.39 -6.24 24.14
N TYR A 138 12.56 -5.24 23.83
CA TYR A 138 12.48 -4.63 22.51
C TYR A 138 13.63 -3.65 22.27
N VAL A 139 13.94 -2.82 23.28
CA VAL A 139 15.10 -1.92 23.23
C VAL A 139 16.39 -2.72 23.10
N GLU A 140 16.52 -3.83 23.81
CA GLU A 140 17.69 -4.70 23.70
C GLU A 140 17.80 -5.34 22.31
N LEU A 141 16.68 -5.83 21.77
CA LEU A 141 16.63 -6.34 20.39
C LEU A 141 17.12 -5.29 19.37
N LYS A 142 16.71 -4.02 19.53
CA LYS A 142 17.14 -2.89 18.67
C LYS A 142 18.63 -2.58 18.76
N LYS A 143 19.24 -2.81 19.92
CA LYS A 143 20.69 -2.61 20.12
C LYS A 143 21.49 -3.74 19.51
N GLN A 144 20.97 -4.97 19.59
CA GLN A 144 21.66 -6.17 19.11
C GLN A 144 21.53 -6.38 17.60
N TYR A 145 20.39 -5.98 17.02
CA TYR A 145 20.07 -6.29 15.62
C TYR A 145 19.59 -5.06 14.84
N PRO A 146 19.91 -4.96 13.53
CA PRO A 146 19.44 -3.88 12.66
C PRO A 146 17.97 -4.09 12.26
N ILE A 147 17.05 -4.09 13.24
CA ILE A 147 15.63 -4.40 13.00
C ILE A 147 14.97 -3.40 12.06
N TRP A 148 15.59 -2.23 11.85
CA TRP A 148 15.10 -1.21 10.93
C TRP A 148 14.97 -1.72 9.49
N ILE A 149 15.82 -2.68 9.09
CA ILE A 149 15.78 -3.33 7.79
C ILE A 149 14.41 -4.00 7.58
N LEU A 150 13.81 -4.55 8.64
CA LEU A 150 12.51 -5.21 8.57
C LEU A 150 11.39 -4.21 8.23
N PHE A 151 11.45 -2.96 8.71
CA PHE A 151 10.45 -1.95 8.36
C PHE A 151 10.52 -1.56 6.88
N TYR A 152 11.73 -1.48 6.30
CA TYR A 152 11.88 -1.22 4.87
C TYR A 152 11.53 -2.44 4.01
N ALA A 153 11.88 -3.65 4.46
CA ALA A 153 11.52 -4.88 3.77
C ALA A 153 10.00 -5.15 3.80
N ALA A 154 9.28 -4.66 4.82
CA ALA A 154 7.83 -4.78 4.92
C ALA A 154 7.12 -4.10 3.75
N LEU A 155 7.63 -2.98 3.22
CA LEU A 155 6.99 -2.25 2.11
C LEU A 155 6.84 -3.10 0.83
N PRO A 156 7.92 -3.65 0.23
CA PRO A 156 7.80 -4.50 -0.95
C PRO A 156 7.07 -5.82 -0.65
N LEU A 157 7.23 -6.40 0.55
CA LEU A 157 6.49 -7.61 0.96
C LEU A 157 4.98 -7.38 0.97
N LEU A 158 4.53 -6.31 1.63
CA LEU A 158 3.11 -5.93 1.68
C LEU A 158 2.58 -5.62 0.28
N ALA A 159 3.37 -4.94 -0.56
CA ALA A 159 2.99 -4.67 -1.94
C ALA A 159 2.75 -5.96 -2.73
N LEU A 160 3.62 -6.97 -2.60
CA LEU A 160 3.44 -8.27 -3.25
C LEU A 160 2.23 -9.04 -2.72
N VAL A 161 2.01 -9.01 -1.40
CA VAL A 161 0.83 -9.63 -0.77
C VAL A 161 -0.46 -8.99 -1.29
N PHE A 162 -0.55 -7.66 -1.31
CA PHE A 162 -1.75 -6.98 -1.82
C PHE A 162 -1.92 -7.11 -3.32
N LEU A 163 -0.83 -7.22 -4.09
CA LEU A 163 -0.90 -7.54 -5.50
C LEU A 163 -1.51 -8.93 -5.74
N GLU A 164 -1.06 -9.94 -5.00
CA GLU A 164 -1.62 -11.30 -5.07
C GLU A 164 -3.11 -11.30 -4.70
N LEU A 165 -3.50 -10.59 -3.64
CA LEU A 165 -4.90 -10.46 -3.24
C LEU A 165 -5.76 -9.76 -4.31
N LEU A 166 -5.24 -8.71 -4.94
CA LEU A 166 -5.91 -8.04 -6.04
C LEU A 166 -6.11 -8.98 -7.23
N GLN A 167 -5.06 -9.70 -7.63
CA GLN A 167 -5.11 -10.62 -8.76
C GLN A 167 -6.10 -11.76 -8.52
N ARG A 168 -6.20 -12.29 -7.29
CA ARG A 168 -7.24 -13.27 -6.93
C ARG A 168 -8.64 -12.68 -7.07
N ARG A 169 -8.87 -11.50 -6.50
CA ARG A 169 -10.17 -10.82 -6.60
C ARG A 169 -10.56 -10.57 -8.06
N ASP A 170 -9.62 -10.16 -8.88
CA ASP A 170 -9.84 -9.90 -10.30
C ASP A 170 -10.07 -11.19 -11.10
N TYR A 171 -9.38 -12.28 -10.74
CA TYR A 171 -9.62 -13.59 -11.32
C TYR A 171 -11.05 -14.09 -11.01
N ASP A 172 -11.49 -13.97 -9.76
CA ASP A 172 -12.86 -14.35 -9.38
C ASP A 172 -13.90 -13.54 -10.16
N ARG A 173 -13.65 -12.24 -10.34
CA ARG A 173 -14.49 -11.37 -11.18
C ARG A 173 -14.52 -11.83 -12.63
N TYR A 174 -13.36 -12.11 -13.21
CA TYR A 174 -13.23 -12.63 -14.58
C TYR A 174 -14.02 -13.93 -14.77
N GLN A 175 -13.97 -14.87 -13.81
CA GLN A 175 -14.77 -16.10 -13.87
C GLN A 175 -16.28 -15.82 -13.74
N SER A 176 -16.68 -14.94 -12.81
CA SER A 176 -18.09 -14.64 -12.52
C SER A 176 -18.82 -13.90 -13.65
N GLN A 177 -18.12 -13.04 -14.43
CA GLN A 177 -18.69 -12.33 -15.57
C GLN A 177 -19.22 -13.27 -16.66
N ARG A 178 -18.88 -14.57 -16.62
CA ARG A 178 -19.31 -15.55 -17.62
C ARG A 178 -20.28 -16.60 -17.13
N THR A 179 -20.47 -16.77 -15.82
CA THR A 179 -21.53 -17.67 -15.29
C THR A 179 -22.94 -17.17 -15.60
N VAL A 180 -23.09 -15.88 -15.94
CA VAL A 180 -24.36 -15.23 -16.27
C VAL A 180 -24.73 -15.33 -17.77
N VAL A 181 -23.81 -15.84 -18.62
CA VAL A 181 -23.98 -15.88 -20.09
C VAL A 181 -24.21 -17.31 -20.62
N LEU A 182 -24.48 -18.28 -19.74
CA LEU A 182 -24.90 -19.64 -20.08
C LEU A 182 -26.36 -19.83 -19.67
#